data_AF-A0A1Y1W1P0-F1
#
_entry.id   AF-A0A1Y1W1P0-F1
#
_cell.length_a   1.000
_cell.length_b   1.000
_cell.length_c   1.000
_cell.angle_alpha   90.00
_cell.angle_beta   90.00
_cell.angle_gamma   90.00
#
_symmetry.space_group_name_H-M   'P 1'
#
loop_
_entity.id
_entity.type
_entity.pdbx_description
1 polymer ?
#
loop_
_entity_poly.entity_id
_entity_poly.type
_entity_poly.pdbx_seq_one_letter_code
_entity_poly.pdbx_strand_id
1 'polypeptide(L)'
;MDKVYLLVNGLYIVVRFFFQYSSINWTESIMYFLSLALESFLYVNLYQVSRPRYDASGVLMDAGTDLGQPGLVSYIFDFIYISWATHVLSLATKWAWGLYMVIPAYAAVVFGPYVRDFLLPKGDGAASKEDETEQERKRREKKERKKNRVKYMR
;
A
#
# COMPACT_ATOMS: atom_id res chain seq x y z
N MET A 1 7.13 9.21 -18.17
CA MET A 1 7.87 9.89 -17.09
C MET A 1 7.39 11.32 -17.06
N ASP A 2 6.60 11.63 -16.06
CA ASP A 2 6.23 12.98 -15.65
C ASP A 2 7.46 13.83 -15.30
N LYS A 3 7.32 15.15 -15.48
CA LYS A 3 8.40 16.12 -15.23
C LYS A 3 8.83 16.14 -13.77
N VAL A 4 7.89 15.89 -12.85
CA VAL A 4 8.14 15.92 -11.40
C VAL A 4 9.06 14.78 -10.98
N TYR A 5 8.79 13.55 -11.44
CA TYR A 5 9.67 12.40 -11.23
C TYR A 5 11.11 12.67 -11.64
N LEU A 6 11.30 13.21 -12.85
CA LEU A 6 12.64 13.53 -13.37
C LEU A 6 13.31 14.64 -12.56
N LEU A 7 12.54 15.64 -12.12
CA LEU A 7 13.05 16.75 -11.32
C LEU A 7 13.53 16.26 -9.96
N VAL A 8 12.71 15.49 -9.23
CA VAL A 8 13.04 15.02 -7.87
C VAL A 8 14.28 14.12 -7.89
N ASN A 9 14.30 13.12 -8.77
CA ASN A 9 15.41 12.18 -8.87
C ASN A 9 16.67 12.84 -9.46
N GLY A 10 16.51 13.73 -10.44
CA GLY A 10 17.61 14.51 -11.00
C GLY A 10 18.23 15.43 -9.95
N LEU A 11 17.41 16.15 -9.18
CA LEU A 11 17.85 17.01 -8.08
C LEU A 11 18.59 16.20 -7.03
N TYR A 12 18.06 15.04 -6.62
CA TYR A 12 18.73 14.18 -5.66
C TYR A 12 20.12 13.77 -6.14
N ILE A 13 20.23 13.25 -7.37
CA ILE A 13 21.51 12.81 -7.94
C ILE A 13 22.49 13.98 -8.01
N VAL A 14 22.05 15.14 -8.53
CA VAL A 14 22.92 16.32 -8.67
C VAL A 14 23.42 16.79 -7.30
N VAL A 15 22.53 16.99 -6.33
CA VAL A 15 22.91 17.47 -5.00
C VAL A 15 23.80 16.45 -4.29
N ARG A 16 23.40 15.18 -4.33
CA ARG A 16 24.09 14.14 -3.57
C ARG A 16 25.47 13.81 -4.12
N PHE A 17 25.60 13.65 -5.44
CA PHE A 17 26.84 13.20 -6.06
C PHE A 17 27.79 14.33 -6.44
N PHE A 18 27.31 15.56 -6.67
CA PHE A 18 28.19 16.69 -7.00
C PHE A 18 28.51 17.59 -5.81
N PHE A 19 27.53 17.87 -4.93
CA PHE A 19 27.75 18.78 -3.80
C PHE A 19 28.08 18.05 -2.49
N GLN A 20 27.53 16.86 -2.27
CA GLN A 20 27.72 16.08 -1.04
C GLN A 20 28.60 14.83 -1.22
N TYR A 21 29.46 14.81 -2.25
CA TYR A 21 30.23 13.61 -2.62
C TYR A 21 31.07 13.03 -1.48
N SER A 22 31.60 13.89 -0.60
CA SER A 22 32.43 13.49 0.55
C SER A 22 31.64 12.80 1.66
N SER A 23 30.31 12.91 1.67
CA SER A 23 29.41 12.32 2.67
C SER A 23 28.60 11.15 2.09
N ILE A 24 29.02 10.60 0.94
CA ILE A 24 28.36 9.45 0.32
C ILE A 24 28.60 8.21 1.18
N ASN A 25 27.52 7.74 1.80
CA ASN A 25 27.47 6.43 2.43
C ASN A 25 26.95 5.41 1.43
N TRP A 26 27.63 4.26 1.31
CA TRP A 26 27.23 3.23 0.35
C TRP A 26 25.83 2.69 0.68
N THR A 27 25.48 2.54 1.96
CA THR A 27 24.11 2.14 2.36
C THR A 27 23.03 3.07 1.80
N GLU A 28 23.26 4.40 1.87
CA GLU A 28 22.27 5.38 1.39
C GLU A 28 22.14 5.35 -0.13
N SER A 29 23.23 5.15 -0.87
CA SER A 29 23.12 5.02 -2.33
C SER A 29 22.43 3.72 -2.73
N ILE A 30 22.67 2.59 -2.04
CA ILE A 30 21.92 1.34 -2.29
C ILE A 30 20.43 1.57 -2.05
N MET A 31 20.06 2.17 -0.91
CA MET A 31 18.67 2.47 -0.58
C MET A 31 18.03 3.38 -1.62
N TYR A 32 18.76 4.40 -2.08
CA TYR A 32 18.31 5.27 -3.16
C TYR A 32 18.06 4.51 -4.46
N PHE A 33 19.03 3.76 -4.98
CA PHE A 33 18.84 3.02 -6.23
C PHE A 33 17.76 1.95 -6.13
N LEU A 34 17.62 1.28 -4.97
CA LEU A 34 16.54 0.33 -4.74
C LEU A 34 15.17 1.02 -4.76
N SER A 35 15.04 2.15 -4.05
CA SER A 35 13.80 2.93 -4.05
C SER A 35 13.46 3.47 -5.43
N LEU A 36 14.45 3.97 -6.18
CA LEU A 36 14.31 4.46 -7.55
C LEU A 36 13.84 3.36 -8.51
N ALA A 37 14.40 2.16 -8.41
CA ALA A 37 14.01 1.02 -9.23
C ALA A 37 12.57 0.59 -8.95
N LEU A 38 12.19 0.51 -7.67
CA LEU A 38 10.83 0.16 -7.26
C LEU A 38 9.82 1.23 -7.69
N GLU A 39 10.13 2.50 -7.46
CA GLU A 39 9.32 3.64 -7.90
C GLU A 39 9.14 3.63 -9.43
N SER A 40 10.22 3.45 -10.19
CA SER A 40 10.18 3.32 -11.66
C SER A 40 9.26 2.20 -12.10
N PHE A 41 9.37 1.02 -11.46
CA PHE A 41 8.56 -0.15 -11.77
C PHE A 41 7.06 0.11 -11.53
N LEU A 42 6.73 0.73 -10.40
CA LEU A 42 5.37 1.10 -10.05
C LEU A 42 4.79 2.15 -11.01
N TYR A 43 5.60 3.15 -11.37
CA TYR A 43 5.21 4.18 -12.31
C TYR A 43 4.91 3.60 -13.70
N VAL A 44 5.77 2.72 -14.20
CA VAL A 44 5.54 2.02 -15.47
C VAL A 44 4.27 1.16 -15.39
N ASN A 45 4.03 0.48 -14.27
CA ASN A 45 2.79 -0.28 -14.08
C ASN A 45 1.56 0.62 -14.15
N LEU A 46 1.54 1.75 -13.41
CA LEU A 46 0.44 2.72 -13.46
C LEU A 46 0.19 3.23 -14.88
N TYR A 47 1.26 3.48 -15.63
CA TYR A 47 1.14 3.91 -17.02
C TYR A 47 0.55 2.85 -17.94
N GLN A 48 0.89 1.58 -17.72
CA GLN A 48 0.38 0.48 -18.54
C GLN A 48 -1.08 0.14 -18.24
N VAL A 49 -1.50 0.27 -16.97
CA VAL A 49 -2.89 -0.02 -16.58
C VAL A 49 -3.83 1.14 -16.89
N SER A 50 -3.36 2.37 -17.00
CA SER A 50 -4.19 3.54 -17.31
C SER A 50 -4.50 3.72 -18.79
N ARG A 51 -3.81 2.99 -19.67
CA ARG A 51 -3.96 3.14 -21.13
C ARG A 51 -5.05 2.22 -21.68
N PRO A 52 -5.91 2.72 -22.59
CA PRO A 52 -6.86 1.89 -23.30
C PRO A 52 -6.14 0.90 -24.23
N ARG A 53 -6.66 -0.33 -24.31
CA ARG A 53 -6.18 -1.40 -25.18
C ARG A 53 -7.21 -1.68 -26.27
N TYR A 54 -6.72 -1.79 -27.50
CA TYR A 54 -7.54 -2.03 -28.69
C TYR A 54 -7.12 -3.33 -29.36
N ASP A 55 -8.07 -4.00 -29.99
CA ASP A 55 -7.83 -5.17 -30.85
C ASP A 55 -7.25 -4.74 -32.22
N ALA A 56 -6.75 -5.69 -33.01
CA ALA A 56 -6.26 -5.50 -34.38
C ALA A 56 -7.31 -4.88 -35.32
N SER A 57 -8.59 -5.09 -35.02
CA SER A 57 -9.73 -4.48 -35.72
C SER A 57 -10.02 -3.03 -35.30
N GLY A 58 -9.33 -2.51 -34.28
CA GLY A 58 -9.56 -1.17 -33.72
C GLY A 58 -10.69 -1.09 -32.69
N VAL A 59 -11.29 -2.23 -32.31
CA VAL A 59 -12.33 -2.29 -31.27
C VAL A 59 -11.69 -2.18 -29.89
N LEU A 60 -12.26 -1.34 -29.01
CA LEU A 60 -11.81 -1.16 -27.64
C LEU A 60 -12.02 -2.45 -26.84
N MET A 61 -10.95 -3.00 -26.26
CA MET A 61 -10.99 -4.18 -25.39
C MET A 61 -11.00 -3.82 -23.91
N ASP A 62 -10.22 -2.81 -23.54
CA ASP A 62 -10.08 -2.32 -22.17
C ASP A 62 -9.93 -0.79 -22.22
N ALA A 63 -10.73 -0.05 -21.46
CA ALA A 63 -10.65 1.40 -21.40
C ALA A 63 -9.43 1.89 -20.60
N GLY A 64 -8.80 1.00 -19.83
CA GLY A 64 -7.81 1.35 -18.84
C GLY A 64 -8.44 1.67 -17.49
N THR A 65 -7.59 1.60 -16.47
CA THR A 65 -7.94 1.80 -15.07
C THR A 65 -7.95 3.29 -14.73
N ASP A 66 -9.02 3.77 -14.09
CA ASP A 66 -9.06 5.12 -13.53
C ASP A 66 -8.00 5.26 -12.42
N LEU A 67 -7.12 6.26 -12.57
CA LEU A 67 -6.06 6.54 -11.62
C LEU A 67 -6.55 7.29 -10.36
N GLY A 68 -7.74 7.90 -10.43
CA GLY A 68 -8.33 8.62 -9.30
C GLY A 68 -9.12 7.74 -8.33
N GLN A 69 -9.32 6.45 -8.64
CA GLN A 69 -10.15 5.58 -7.83
C GLN A 69 -9.47 5.19 -6.50
N PRO A 70 -10.23 5.06 -5.40
CA PRO A 70 -9.69 4.56 -4.15
C PRO A 70 -9.27 3.09 -4.26
N GLY A 71 -8.18 2.70 -3.60
CA GLY A 71 -7.76 1.31 -3.49
C GLY A 71 -6.27 1.11 -3.77
N LEU A 72 -5.93 0.10 -4.58
CA LEU A 72 -4.52 -0.22 -4.85
C LEU A 72 -3.78 0.94 -5.52
N VAL A 73 -4.43 1.63 -6.46
CA VAL A 73 -3.82 2.74 -7.20
C VAL A 73 -3.45 3.90 -6.26
N SER A 74 -4.33 4.25 -5.31
CA SER A 74 -4.03 5.29 -4.32
C SER A 74 -2.83 4.91 -3.45
N TYR A 75 -2.69 3.64 -3.04
CA TYR A 75 -1.53 3.19 -2.28
C TYR A 75 -0.22 3.23 -3.08
N ILE A 76 -0.27 2.99 -4.40
CA ILE A 76 0.91 3.14 -5.26
C ILE A 76 1.32 4.63 -5.33
N PHE A 77 0.35 5.54 -5.45
CA PHE A 77 0.65 6.98 -5.40
C PHE A 77 1.23 7.41 -4.05
N ASP A 78 0.70 6.89 -2.93
CA ASP A 78 1.26 7.15 -1.60
C ASP A 78 2.73 6.72 -1.52
N PHE A 79 3.07 5.56 -2.08
CA PHE A 79 4.45 5.10 -2.15
C PHE A 79 5.36 6.05 -2.95
N ILE A 80 4.90 6.52 -4.10
CA ILE A 80 5.64 7.47 -4.96
C ILE A 80 5.86 8.78 -4.20
N TYR A 81 4.83 9.33 -3.56
CA TYR A 81 4.94 10.57 -2.81
C TYR A 81 5.84 10.46 -1.58
N ILE A 82 5.76 9.34 -0.85
CA ILE A 82 6.68 9.05 0.26
C ILE A 82 8.12 8.96 -0.24
N SER A 83 8.35 8.36 -1.41
CA SER A 83 9.70 8.28 -2.00
C SER A 83 10.24 9.65 -2.35
N TRP A 84 9.44 10.50 -3.00
CA TRP A 84 9.85 11.89 -3.29
C TRP A 84 10.17 12.68 -2.03
N ALA A 85 9.31 12.59 -1.01
CA ALA A 85 9.54 13.24 0.28
C ALA A 85 10.84 12.73 0.94
N THR A 86 11.07 11.41 0.90
CA THR A 86 12.26 10.78 1.47
C THR A 86 13.53 11.23 0.74
N HIS A 87 13.53 11.25 -0.60
CA HIS A 87 14.69 11.69 -1.38
C HIS A 87 15.03 13.15 -1.08
N VAL A 88 14.05 14.05 -1.15
CA VAL A 88 14.29 15.47 -0.87
C VAL A 88 14.77 15.69 0.57
N LEU A 89 14.14 15.05 1.55
CA LEU A 89 14.47 15.24 2.95
C LEU A 89 15.79 14.56 3.34
N SER A 90 16.16 13.47 2.69
CA SER A 90 17.43 12.76 2.93
C SER A 90 18.67 13.56 2.51
N LEU A 91 18.50 14.57 1.64
CA LEU A 91 19.56 15.55 1.35
C LEU A 91 19.90 16.42 2.57
N ALA A 92 18.92 16.63 3.47
CA ALA A 92 19.10 17.41 4.69
C ALA A 92 19.40 16.53 5.92
N THR A 93 18.79 15.34 6.02
CA THR A 93 18.94 14.46 7.18
C THR A 93 18.85 12.97 6.83
N LYS A 94 19.81 12.17 7.31
CA LYS A 94 19.80 10.71 7.13
C LYS A 94 18.58 10.02 7.77
N TRP A 95 17.94 10.67 8.74
CA TRP A 95 16.75 10.12 9.41
C TRP A 95 15.52 10.09 8.51
N ALA A 96 15.54 10.81 7.39
CA ALA A 96 14.46 10.81 6.40
C ALA A 96 14.16 9.42 5.85
N TRP A 97 15.16 8.54 5.74
CA TRP A 97 14.97 7.14 5.33
C TRP A 97 14.02 6.36 6.23
N GLY A 98 13.85 6.80 7.49
CA GLY A 98 12.86 6.25 8.40
C GLY A 98 11.41 6.46 7.96
N LEU A 99 11.13 7.39 7.04
CA LEU A 99 9.78 7.61 6.50
C LEU A 99 9.24 6.37 5.79
N TYR A 100 10.11 5.54 5.20
CA TYR A 100 9.70 4.26 4.62
C TYR A 100 9.10 3.29 5.62
N MET A 101 9.31 3.47 6.94
CA MET A 101 8.69 2.64 7.98
C MET A 101 7.18 2.85 8.10
N VAL A 102 6.63 3.94 7.54
CA VAL A 102 5.18 4.17 7.50
C VAL A 102 4.47 3.09 6.69
N ILE A 103 5.09 2.60 5.61
CA ILE A 103 4.51 1.57 4.73
C ILE A 103 4.33 0.23 5.47
N PRO A 104 5.37 -0.40 6.07
CA PRO A 104 5.21 -1.63 6.82
C PRO A 104 4.39 -1.42 8.10
N ALA A 105 4.42 -0.24 8.74
CA ALA A 105 3.58 0.05 9.88
C ALA A 105 2.09 0.02 9.51
N TYR A 106 1.71 0.67 8.40
CA TYR A 106 0.35 0.63 7.88
C TYR A 106 -0.04 -0.79 7.45
N ALA A 107 0.85 -1.49 6.73
CA ALA A 107 0.62 -2.88 6.36
C ALA A 107 0.41 -3.78 7.58
N ALA A 108 1.13 -3.59 8.69
CA ALA A 108 0.94 -4.35 9.91
C ALA A 108 -0.43 -4.09 10.57
N VAL A 109 -0.95 -2.85 10.50
CA VAL A 109 -2.30 -2.53 11.00
C VAL A 109 -3.37 -3.21 10.15
N VAL A 110 -3.22 -3.18 8.82
CA VAL A 110 -4.21 -3.75 7.89
C VAL A 110 -4.15 -5.28 7.86
N PHE A 111 -2.95 -5.86 7.78
CA PHE A 111 -2.74 -7.31 7.65
C PHE A 111 -2.56 -8.04 8.98
N GLY A 112 -2.31 -7.32 10.08
CA GLY A 112 -2.10 -7.89 11.41
C GLY A 112 -3.19 -8.87 11.86
N PRO A 113 -4.49 -8.54 11.71
CA PRO A 113 -5.58 -9.47 12.05
C PRO A 113 -5.53 -10.76 11.22
N TYR A 114 -5.25 -10.67 9.91
CA TYR A 114 -5.17 -11.82 9.01
C TYR A 114 -3.99 -12.72 9.35
N VAL A 115 -2.84 -12.13 9.68
CA VAL A 115 -1.64 -12.87 10.09
C VAL A 115 -1.86 -13.54 11.44
N ARG A 116 -2.54 -12.85 12.39
CA ARG A 116 -2.91 -13.43 13.69
C ARG A 116 -3.83 -14.64 13.53
N ASP A 117 -4.85 -14.54 12.69
CA ASP A 117 -5.82 -15.62 12.45
C ASP A 117 -5.19 -16.81 11.70
N PHE A 118 -4.15 -16.57 10.90
CA PHE A 118 -3.39 -17.61 10.22
C PHE A 118 -2.38 -18.32 11.15
N LEU A 119 -1.72 -17.57 12.03
CA LEU A 119 -0.67 -18.10 12.92
C LEU A 119 -1.22 -18.73 14.21
N LEU A 120 -2.39 -18.30 14.69
CA LEU A 120 -3.05 -18.91 15.83
C LEU A 120 -4.08 -19.94 15.31
N PRO A 121 -3.82 -21.26 15.43
CA PRO A 121 -4.86 -22.23 15.15
C PRO A 121 -6.04 -21.93 16.07
N LYS A 122 -7.25 -21.86 15.49
CA LYS A 122 -8.52 -21.80 16.23
C LYS A 122 -8.64 -23.05 17.12
N GLY A 123 -7.99 -23.02 18.27
CA GLY A 123 -8.33 -23.85 19.41
C GLY A 123 -9.62 -23.31 20.00
N ASP A 124 -10.60 -24.19 20.21
CA ASP A 124 -11.91 -23.87 20.75
C ASP A 124 -11.81 -22.94 21.97
N GLY A 125 -12.47 -21.78 21.89
CA GLY A 125 -12.76 -20.96 23.06
C GLY A 125 -11.93 -19.69 23.24
N ALA A 126 -11.91 -18.79 22.27
CA ALA A 126 -11.78 -17.37 22.56
C ALA A 126 -12.60 -16.57 21.55
N ALA A 127 -13.82 -16.21 21.96
CA ALA A 127 -14.63 -15.25 21.25
C ALA A 127 -13.88 -13.91 21.21
N SER A 128 -13.32 -13.55 20.04
CA SER A 128 -13.00 -12.17 19.72
C SER A 128 -14.31 -11.40 19.55
N LYS A 129 -14.85 -10.95 20.68
CA LYS A 129 -15.91 -9.94 20.76
C LYS A 129 -15.26 -8.57 20.69
N GLU A 130 -14.96 -8.10 19.48
CA GLU A 130 -14.47 -6.75 19.14
C GLU A 130 -14.28 -6.84 17.63
N ASP A 131 -15.29 -6.77 16.74
CA ASP A 131 -16.26 -5.70 16.51
C ASP A 131 -17.50 -6.27 15.80
N GLU A 132 -18.48 -6.81 16.55
CA GLU A 132 -19.80 -7.10 15.93
C GLU A 132 -20.58 -5.77 15.85
N THR A 133 -20.70 -5.23 14.63
CA THR A 133 -21.59 -4.11 14.31
C THR A 133 -22.99 -4.42 14.85
N GLU A 134 -23.72 -3.47 15.43
CA GLU A 134 -24.99 -3.71 16.13
C GLU A 134 -26.05 -4.48 15.30
N GLN A 135 -25.96 -4.42 13.96
CA GLN A 135 -26.78 -5.22 13.05
C GLN A 135 -26.51 -6.73 13.12
N GLU A 136 -25.27 -7.17 13.33
CA GLU A 136 -24.93 -8.59 13.47
C GLU A 136 -25.42 -9.16 14.79
N ARG A 137 -25.31 -8.39 15.89
CA ARG A 137 -25.88 -8.76 17.20
C ARG A 137 -27.38 -9.03 17.10
N LYS A 138 -28.14 -8.12 16.47
CA LYS A 138 -29.60 -8.27 16.26
C LYS A 138 -29.95 -9.47 15.37
N ARG A 139 -29.12 -9.79 14.36
CA ARG A 139 -29.31 -10.97 13.49
C ARG A 139 -29.02 -12.27 14.23
N ARG A 140 -28.01 -12.29 15.09
CA ARG A 140 -27.63 -13.46 15.90
C ARG A 140 -28.66 -13.75 16.98
N GLU A 141 -29.12 -12.73 17.71
CA GLU A 141 -30.20 -12.87 18.68
C GLU A 141 -31.50 -13.39 18.06
N LYS A 142 -31.87 -12.90 16.86
CA LYS A 142 -33.05 -13.42 16.15
C LYS A 142 -32.89 -14.89 15.75
N LYS A 143 -31.68 -15.32 15.34
CA LYS A 143 -31.41 -16.73 15.01
C LYS A 143 -31.44 -17.62 16.25
N GLU A 144 -30.91 -17.16 17.38
CA GLU A 144 -30.92 -17.90 18.64
C GLU A 144 -32.33 -18.03 19.22
N ARG A 145 -33.14 -16.95 19.18
CA ARG A 145 -34.57 -17.01 19.56
C ARG A 145 -35.36 -18.01 18.72
N LYS A 146 -35.07 -18.08 17.40
CA LYS A 146 -35.72 -19.07 16.51
C LYS A 146 -35.30 -20.50 16.84
N LYS A 147 -34.01 -20.75 17.12
CA LYS A 147 -33.53 -22.08 17.52
C LYS A 147 -34.13 -22.54 18.85
N ASN A 148 -34.21 -21.65 19.84
CA ASN A 148 -34.86 -21.98 21.11
C ASN A 148 -36.34 -22.27 20.93
N ARG A 149 -37.07 -21.49 20.13
CA ARG A 149 -38.50 -21.75 19.85
C ARG A 149 -38.73 -23.13 19.23
N VAL A 150 -37.87 -23.58 18.33
CA VAL A 150 -37.97 -24.91 17.71
C VAL A 150 -37.67 -26.03 18.73
N LYS A 151 -36.76 -25.79 19.68
CA LYS A 151 -36.40 -26.77 20.72
C LYS A 151 -37.53 -27.02 21.74
N TYR A 152 -38.40 -26.03 21.99
CA TYR A 152 -39.54 -26.17 22.90
C TYR A 152 -40.82 -26.70 22.22
N MET A 153 -40.81 -26.89 20.90
CA MET A 153 -41.95 -27.42 20.13
C MET A 153 -41.79 -28.91 19.75
N ARG A 154 -40.73 -29.58 20.22
CA ARG A 154 -40.47 -31.02 20.01
C ARG A 154 -40.48 -31.73 21.35
#